data_AF-B1KHH5-F1
#
_entry.id   AF-B1KHH5-F1
#
_cell.length_a   1.000
_cell.length_b   1.000
_cell.length_c   1.000
_cell.angle_alpha   90.00
_cell.angle_beta   90.00
_cell.angle_gamma   90.00
#
_symmetry.space_group_name_H-M   'P 1'
#
loop_
_entity.id
_entity.type
_entity.pdbx_description
1 polymer ?
#
loop_
_entity_poly.entity_id
_entity_poly.type
_entity_poly.pdbx_seq_one_letter_code
_entity_poly.pdbx_strand_id
1 'polypeptide(L)'
;MSPTLKTSLLSLALFSITAITPAIAAKSDLELDTPTHQQVYDGIKSNLEDHLYQLPPRVQGHYGIRQYRMTGNDIYANAALVDLYAVTESQAFYACQLDKPGFIDTEAKKAISVLGKGPRAKARKKALKPFPEFLFYTDVLLRFSSRIDEFGLTGPCNDKLISTLKKANLEQGLTDKAMIKSWAAQLINYVYWAKQLGVGDYLSSYKQAFIEVYPNENDHKLSKKQFRNKLYGMTHFIFAASEYYQHQVDAKEFDWILKYFENNIERILKDATDDIIAEVGISFHLAGLSDNKVVSLTQNHIINAYDPKEQFILSPMGNPDMAMGEHRNVLAMMLLDWPKELHQGPYFHKIKATKKYLPKLVEIKQ
;
A
#
# COMPACT_ATOMS: atom_id res chain seq x y z
N MET A 1 -24.94 88.35 -30.00
CA MET A 1 -23.76 88.21 -30.87
C MET A 1 -23.99 86.97 -31.72
N SER A 2 -23.97 87.17 -33.03
CA SER A 2 -24.31 86.23 -34.10
C SER A 2 -23.23 85.12 -34.30
N PRO A 3 -23.30 84.22 -35.30
CA PRO A 3 -23.86 82.87 -35.16
C PRO A 3 -23.05 81.77 -35.93
N THR A 4 -23.63 80.56 -36.10
CA THR A 4 -23.40 79.58 -37.21
C THR A 4 -21.98 78.95 -37.35
N LEU A 5 -21.69 77.77 -37.92
CA LEU A 5 -22.23 76.85 -38.95
C LEU A 5 -21.88 75.39 -38.52
N LYS A 6 -22.69 74.33 -38.68
CA LYS A 6 -23.08 73.55 -39.88
C LYS A 6 -21.93 72.89 -40.70
N THR A 7 -22.16 71.61 -41.04
CA THR A 7 -21.56 70.75 -42.11
C THR A 7 -20.15 70.21 -41.88
N SER A 8 -19.69 69.06 -42.37
CA SER A 8 -20.24 67.94 -43.17
C SER A 8 -19.25 66.77 -43.06
N LEU A 9 -19.74 65.55 -43.27
CA LEU A 9 -18.96 64.38 -43.67
C LEU A 9 -17.95 64.71 -44.78
N LEU A 10 -16.74 64.16 -44.65
CA LEU A 10 -15.94 63.75 -45.80
C LEU A 10 -15.09 62.53 -45.44
N SER A 11 -15.42 61.45 -46.11
CA SER A 11 -14.73 60.18 -46.18
C SER A 11 -13.30 60.38 -46.70
N LEU A 12 -12.30 59.80 -46.03
CA LEU A 12 -11.06 59.41 -46.68
C LEU A 12 -10.76 57.96 -46.31
N ALA A 13 -11.03 57.09 -47.28
CA ALA A 13 -10.60 55.71 -47.27
C ALA A 13 -9.07 55.68 -47.44
N LEU A 14 -8.35 55.21 -46.43
CA LEU A 14 -6.99 54.71 -46.60
C LEU A 14 -7.04 53.18 -46.62
N PHE A 15 -6.85 52.64 -47.82
CA PHE A 15 -6.51 51.25 -48.07
C PHE A 15 -5.25 50.88 -47.26
N SER A 16 -5.44 50.16 -46.16
CA SER A 16 -4.36 49.41 -45.54
C SER A 16 -4.36 48.02 -46.16
N ILE A 17 -3.39 47.78 -47.04
CA ILE A 17 -3.06 46.46 -47.58
C ILE A 17 -2.58 45.63 -46.39
N THR A 18 -3.47 44.82 -45.81
CA THR A 18 -3.06 43.76 -44.90
C THR A 18 -2.45 42.64 -45.74
N ALA A 19 -1.12 42.57 -45.71
CA ALA A 19 -0.41 41.40 -46.20
C ALA A 19 -0.88 40.18 -45.39
N ILE A 20 -1.63 39.30 -46.04
CA ILE A 20 -1.95 37.97 -45.53
C ILE A 20 -0.64 37.18 -45.59
N THR A 21 0.15 37.24 -44.52
CA THR A 21 1.18 36.24 -44.29
C THR A 21 0.46 34.92 -44.01
N PRO A 22 0.75 33.83 -44.74
CA PRO A 22 0.20 32.54 -44.39
C PRO A 22 0.76 32.20 -43.00
N ALA A 23 -0.12 32.10 -42.01
CA ALA A 23 0.20 31.50 -40.75
C ALA A 23 0.62 30.06 -41.04
N ILE A 24 1.94 29.82 -41.06
CA ILE A 24 2.47 28.48 -40.87
C ILE A 24 1.99 28.10 -39.48
N ALA A 25 0.86 27.39 -39.42
CA ALA A 25 0.47 26.65 -38.26
C ALA A 25 1.56 25.59 -38.08
N ALA A 26 2.59 25.94 -37.31
CA ALA A 26 3.43 24.95 -36.69
C ALA A 26 2.48 24.08 -35.87
N LYS A 27 2.19 22.87 -36.38
CA LYS A 27 1.80 21.77 -35.52
C LYS A 27 2.98 21.59 -34.57
N SER A 28 2.94 22.27 -33.43
CA SER A 28 3.65 21.78 -32.27
C SER A 28 2.94 20.47 -31.96
N ASP A 29 3.49 19.37 -32.46
CA ASP A 29 3.37 18.12 -31.73
C ASP A 29 3.90 18.46 -30.33
N LEU A 30 2.98 18.75 -29.41
CA LEU A 30 3.27 18.82 -27.98
C LEU A 30 3.70 17.40 -27.63
N GLU A 31 4.99 17.10 -27.81
CA GLU A 31 5.65 16.09 -27.01
C GLU A 31 5.37 16.52 -25.57
N LEU A 32 4.37 15.87 -24.96
CA LEU A 32 4.22 15.93 -23.51
C LEU A 32 5.52 15.35 -22.96
N ASP A 33 6.42 16.24 -22.54
CA ASP A 33 7.63 15.85 -21.84
C ASP A 33 7.25 14.83 -20.76
N THR A 34 7.95 13.69 -20.76
CA THR A 34 7.72 12.66 -19.74
C THR A 34 7.91 13.31 -18.37
N PRO A 35 6.94 13.20 -17.45
CA PRO A 35 7.02 13.90 -16.18
C PRO A 35 8.23 13.41 -15.38
N THR A 36 8.89 14.35 -14.71
CA THR A 36 9.99 14.04 -13.79
C THR A 36 9.48 13.26 -12.57
N HIS A 37 10.39 12.58 -11.85
CA HIS A 37 10.07 11.89 -10.60
C HIS A 37 9.31 12.80 -9.63
N GLN A 38 9.79 14.04 -9.47
CA GLN A 38 9.21 15.01 -8.56
C GLN A 38 7.80 15.44 -8.99
N GLN A 39 7.57 15.66 -10.29
CA GLN A 39 6.24 16.04 -10.79
C GLN A 39 5.20 14.93 -10.56
N VAL A 40 5.58 13.66 -10.75
CA VAL A 40 4.70 12.52 -10.48
C VAL A 40 4.42 12.41 -8.98
N TYR A 41 5.45 12.50 -8.14
CA TYR A 41 5.31 12.49 -6.68
C TYR A 41 4.37 13.61 -6.20
N ASP A 42 4.63 14.85 -6.60
CA ASP A 42 3.86 16.03 -6.17
C ASP A 42 2.41 15.95 -6.64
N GLY A 43 2.18 15.47 -7.86
CA GLY A 43 0.83 15.28 -8.41
C GLY A 43 0.02 14.27 -7.61
N ILE A 44 0.58 13.07 -7.37
CA ILE A 44 -0.07 12.05 -6.55
C ILE A 44 -0.31 12.55 -5.13
N LYS A 45 0.71 13.18 -4.52
CA LYS A 45 0.64 13.72 -3.16
C LYS A 45 -0.49 14.73 -3.02
N SER A 46 -0.54 15.72 -3.92
CA SER A 46 -1.55 16.78 -3.89
C SER A 46 -2.95 16.19 -4.03
N ASN A 47 -3.15 15.28 -4.98
CA ASN A 47 -4.45 14.64 -5.20
C ASN A 47 -4.93 13.84 -3.97
N LEU A 48 -4.05 13.05 -3.35
CA LEU A 48 -4.40 12.30 -2.13
C LEU A 48 -4.66 13.22 -0.93
N GLU A 49 -3.87 14.27 -0.75
CA GLU A 49 -4.00 15.19 0.39
C GLU A 49 -5.26 16.06 0.29
N ASP A 50 -5.60 16.54 -0.92
CA ASP A 50 -6.80 17.36 -1.17
C ASP A 50 -8.11 16.57 -0.93
N HIS A 51 -8.06 15.25 -1.11
CA HIS A 51 -9.22 14.37 -0.98
C HIS A 51 -9.17 13.49 0.27
N LEU A 52 -8.19 13.66 1.15
CA LEU A 52 -7.91 12.76 2.26
C LEU A 52 -9.15 12.51 3.14
N TYR A 53 -9.91 13.55 3.46
CA TYR A 53 -11.10 13.46 4.31
C TYR A 53 -12.31 12.75 3.67
N GLN A 54 -12.26 12.51 2.35
CA GLN A 54 -13.27 11.75 1.63
C GLN A 54 -12.98 10.24 1.64
N LEU A 55 -11.75 9.85 2.00
CA LEU A 55 -11.32 8.47 2.01
C LEU A 55 -11.83 7.74 3.27
N PRO A 56 -12.04 6.41 3.20
CA PRO A 56 -12.39 5.63 4.39
C PRO A 56 -11.32 5.74 5.50
N PRO A 57 -11.68 5.66 6.79
CA PRO A 57 -10.76 5.80 7.93
C PRO A 57 -9.46 4.99 7.81
N ARG A 58 -9.58 3.72 7.40
CA ARG A 58 -8.42 2.83 7.20
C ARG A 58 -7.48 3.35 6.11
N VAL A 59 -8.03 3.90 5.02
CA VAL A 59 -7.25 4.42 3.90
C VAL A 59 -6.54 5.70 4.32
N GLN A 60 -7.21 6.60 5.06
CA GLN A 60 -6.56 7.78 5.65
C GLN A 60 -5.39 7.41 6.54
N GLY A 61 -5.58 6.43 7.44
CA GLY A 61 -4.50 6.02 8.33
C GLY A 61 -3.37 5.28 7.62
N HIS A 62 -3.66 4.50 6.57
CA HIS A 62 -2.64 3.90 5.71
C HIS A 62 -1.77 4.95 5.00
N TYR A 63 -2.38 6.02 4.49
CA TYR A 63 -1.65 7.16 3.94
C TYR A 63 -0.79 7.81 5.03
N GLY A 64 -1.41 8.20 6.14
CA GLY A 64 -0.74 8.91 7.22
C GLY A 64 0.43 8.15 7.85
N ILE A 65 0.27 6.86 8.12
CA ILE A 65 1.35 6.05 8.71
C ILE A 65 2.56 5.95 7.78
N ARG A 66 2.33 5.74 6.47
CA ARG A 66 3.40 5.66 5.49
C ARG A 66 4.10 7.00 5.32
N GLN A 67 3.35 8.08 5.16
CA GLN A 67 3.95 9.42 5.04
C GLN A 67 4.74 9.81 6.29
N TYR A 68 4.27 9.46 7.49
CA TYR A 68 5.04 9.66 8.71
C TYR A 68 6.38 8.92 8.67
N ARG A 69 6.37 7.63 8.32
CA ARG A 69 7.59 6.81 8.26
C ARG A 69 8.59 7.30 7.22
N MET A 70 8.10 7.85 6.11
CA MET A 70 8.92 8.38 5.03
C MET A 70 9.47 9.77 5.30
N THR A 71 8.72 10.63 6.00
CA THR A 71 9.06 12.07 6.13
C THR A 71 9.47 12.49 7.54
N GLY A 72 9.13 11.70 8.56
CA GLY A 72 9.28 12.07 9.97
C GLY A 72 8.33 13.19 10.42
N ASN A 73 7.40 13.63 9.56
CA ASN A 73 6.58 14.80 9.83
C ASN A 73 5.32 14.45 10.65
N ASP A 74 5.25 15.00 11.87
CA ASP A 74 4.16 14.81 12.83
C ASP A 74 2.76 15.18 12.29
N ILE A 75 2.64 15.99 11.23
CA ILE A 75 1.33 16.33 10.66
C ILE A 75 0.55 15.09 10.21
N TYR A 76 1.27 14.06 9.75
CA TYR A 76 0.69 12.82 9.25
C TYR A 76 0.17 11.90 10.36
N ALA A 77 0.60 12.14 11.61
CA ALA A 77 0.15 11.35 12.75
C ALA A 77 -1.37 11.49 13.01
N ASN A 78 -1.99 12.63 12.66
CA ASN A 78 -3.44 12.79 12.83
C ASN A 78 -4.25 11.83 11.95
N ALA A 79 -3.83 11.63 10.70
CA ALA A 79 -4.49 10.67 9.80
C ALA A 79 -4.30 9.24 10.29
N ALA A 80 -3.10 8.89 10.78
CA ALA A 80 -2.84 7.58 11.40
C ALA A 80 -3.66 7.36 12.69
N LEU A 81 -3.90 8.42 13.49
CA LEU A 81 -4.70 8.34 14.71
C LEU A 81 -6.17 7.96 14.42
N VAL A 82 -6.73 8.41 13.30
CA VAL A 82 -8.10 8.02 12.87
C VAL A 82 -8.22 6.51 12.69
N ASP A 83 -7.23 5.86 12.09
CA ASP A 83 -7.19 4.41 11.95
C ASP A 83 -6.99 3.71 13.30
N LEU A 84 -6.17 4.25 14.20
CA LEU A 84 -6.04 3.71 15.56
C LEU A 84 -7.39 3.64 16.29
N TYR A 85 -8.25 4.65 16.17
CA TYR A 85 -9.60 4.61 16.75
C TYR A 85 -10.46 3.48 16.15
N ALA A 86 -10.48 3.34 14.84
CA ALA A 86 -11.25 2.29 14.15
C ALA A 86 -10.76 0.88 14.51
N VAL A 87 -9.44 0.71 14.61
CA VAL A 87 -8.79 -0.56 14.93
C VAL A 87 -8.97 -0.91 16.40
N THR A 88 -8.83 0.05 17.32
CA THR A 88 -9.01 -0.19 18.76
C THR A 88 -10.43 -0.64 19.08
N GLU A 89 -11.45 0.02 18.51
CA GLU A 89 -12.84 -0.36 18.73
C GLU A 89 -13.12 -1.79 18.23
N SER A 90 -12.64 -2.11 17.02
CA SER A 90 -12.78 -3.45 16.44
C SER A 90 -12.05 -4.50 17.28
N GLN A 91 -10.81 -4.22 17.70
CA GLN A 91 -10.02 -5.11 18.53
C GLN A 91 -10.72 -5.38 19.87
N ALA A 92 -11.25 -4.34 20.53
CA ALA A 92 -11.94 -4.46 21.81
C ALA A 92 -13.14 -5.39 21.71
N PHE A 93 -13.97 -5.19 20.67
CA PHE A 93 -15.13 -6.04 20.42
C PHE A 93 -14.72 -7.51 20.30
N TYR A 94 -13.73 -7.83 19.48
CA TYR A 94 -13.35 -9.23 19.27
C TYR A 94 -12.60 -9.83 20.46
N ALA A 95 -11.57 -9.15 20.95
CA ALA A 95 -10.68 -9.64 22.00
C ALA A 95 -11.42 -9.90 23.31
N CYS A 96 -12.30 -9.00 23.73
CA CYS A 96 -12.95 -9.12 25.03
C CYS A 96 -14.04 -10.20 25.10
N GLN A 97 -14.45 -10.75 23.95
CA GLN A 97 -15.53 -11.73 23.83
C GLN A 97 -15.05 -13.17 23.55
N LEU A 98 -13.73 -13.42 23.51
CA LEU A 98 -13.16 -14.71 23.10
C LEU A 98 -13.52 -15.90 24.00
N ASP A 99 -13.97 -15.64 25.23
CA ASP A 99 -14.46 -16.63 26.19
C ASP A 99 -15.95 -16.95 26.04
N LYS A 100 -16.69 -16.20 25.23
CA LYS A 100 -18.11 -16.49 24.98
C LYS A 100 -18.24 -17.76 24.14
N PRO A 101 -18.99 -18.78 24.59
CA PRO A 101 -19.18 -20.01 23.84
C PRO A 101 -19.70 -19.75 22.42
N GLY A 102 -19.06 -20.36 21.41
CA GLY A 102 -19.44 -20.25 20.00
C GLY A 102 -19.14 -18.90 19.33
N PHE A 103 -18.50 -17.95 20.03
CA PHE A 103 -18.16 -16.64 19.46
C PHE A 103 -17.15 -16.75 18.32
N ILE A 104 -16.05 -17.48 18.54
CA ILE A 104 -14.99 -17.68 17.53
C ILE A 104 -15.58 -18.29 16.25
N ASP A 105 -16.31 -19.39 16.37
CA ASP A 105 -16.98 -20.04 15.23
C ASP A 105 -17.90 -19.10 14.44
N THR A 106 -18.67 -18.29 15.17
CA THR A 106 -19.64 -17.36 14.57
C THR A 106 -18.93 -16.25 13.81
N GLU A 107 -17.93 -15.62 14.44
CA GLU A 107 -17.17 -14.53 13.83
C GLU A 107 -16.25 -15.02 12.71
N ALA A 108 -15.72 -16.23 12.78
CA ALA A 108 -15.01 -16.88 11.69
C ALA A 108 -15.89 -17.08 10.45
N LYS A 109 -17.11 -17.59 10.62
CA LYS A 109 -18.07 -17.71 9.52
C LYS A 109 -18.41 -16.35 8.91
N LYS A 110 -18.55 -15.29 9.73
CA LYS A 110 -18.76 -13.91 9.25
C LYS A 110 -17.55 -13.39 8.48
N ALA A 111 -16.33 -13.58 8.98
CA ALA A 111 -15.11 -13.17 8.29
C ALA A 111 -14.99 -13.83 6.90
N ILE A 112 -15.38 -15.10 6.78
CA ILE A 112 -15.40 -15.81 5.49
C ILE A 112 -16.54 -15.32 4.59
N SER A 113 -17.71 -14.98 5.15
CA SER A 113 -18.89 -14.60 4.36
C SER A 113 -18.69 -13.29 3.60
N VAL A 114 -17.96 -12.33 4.19
CA VAL A 114 -17.67 -11.01 3.58
C VAL A 114 -16.61 -11.06 2.49
N LEU A 115 -15.87 -12.16 2.36
CA LEU A 115 -15.01 -12.36 1.19
C LEU A 115 -15.84 -12.27 -0.09
N GLY A 116 -15.32 -11.56 -1.08
CA GLY A 116 -16.03 -11.26 -2.33
C GLY A 116 -16.53 -12.49 -3.11
N LYS A 117 -17.14 -12.23 -4.27
CA LYS A 117 -17.75 -13.29 -5.11
C LYS A 117 -16.91 -13.65 -6.34
N GLY A 118 -15.86 -12.89 -6.62
CA GLY A 118 -14.98 -13.10 -7.78
C GLY A 118 -14.09 -14.35 -7.69
N PRO A 119 -13.40 -14.74 -8.78
CA PRO A 119 -12.59 -15.96 -8.85
C PRO A 119 -11.54 -16.07 -7.73
N ARG A 120 -10.87 -14.97 -7.40
CA ARG A 120 -9.88 -14.92 -6.30
C ARG A 120 -10.54 -15.27 -4.97
N ALA A 121 -11.69 -14.67 -4.67
CA ALA A 121 -12.40 -14.92 -3.43
C ALA A 121 -12.97 -16.35 -3.35
N LYS A 122 -13.43 -16.92 -4.48
CA LYS A 122 -13.84 -18.35 -4.55
C LYS A 122 -12.68 -19.29 -4.23
N ALA A 123 -11.49 -19.04 -4.80
CA ALA A 123 -10.28 -19.83 -4.50
C ALA A 123 -9.90 -19.75 -3.02
N ARG A 124 -9.93 -18.53 -2.46
CA ARG A 124 -9.68 -18.27 -1.04
C ARG A 124 -10.66 -18.99 -0.11
N LYS A 125 -11.97 -18.93 -0.39
CA LYS A 125 -13.01 -19.69 0.35
C LYS A 125 -12.77 -21.19 0.28
N LYS A 126 -12.33 -21.71 -0.87
CA LYS A 126 -11.99 -23.14 -1.03
C LYS A 126 -10.78 -23.52 -0.19
N ALA A 127 -9.72 -22.72 -0.21
CA ALA A 127 -8.50 -22.95 0.57
C ALA A 127 -8.74 -22.90 2.09
N LEU A 128 -9.67 -22.06 2.54
CA LEU A 128 -10.03 -21.93 3.96
C LEU A 128 -10.90 -23.06 4.51
N LYS A 129 -11.50 -23.92 3.68
CA LYS A 129 -12.42 -24.99 4.15
C LYS A 129 -11.82 -25.89 5.24
N PRO A 130 -10.54 -26.32 5.17
CA PRO A 130 -9.93 -27.13 6.23
C PRO A 130 -9.59 -26.33 7.50
N PHE A 131 -9.60 -24.99 7.43
CA PHE A 131 -9.16 -24.09 8.50
C PHE A 131 -10.22 -22.99 8.74
N PRO A 132 -11.44 -23.35 9.18
CA PRO A 132 -12.59 -22.45 9.21
C PRO A 132 -12.38 -21.21 10.09
N GLU A 133 -11.58 -21.31 11.16
CA GLU A 133 -11.29 -20.21 12.09
C GLU A 133 -10.06 -19.38 11.69
N PHE A 134 -9.28 -19.83 10.71
CA PHE A 134 -7.97 -19.25 10.40
C PHE A 134 -8.05 -17.74 10.09
N LEU A 135 -9.04 -17.33 9.31
CA LEU A 135 -9.22 -15.93 8.93
C LEU A 135 -9.60 -15.06 10.14
N PHE A 136 -10.31 -15.61 11.12
CA PHE A 136 -10.60 -14.90 12.36
C PHE A 136 -9.33 -14.69 13.19
N TYR A 137 -8.54 -15.73 13.41
CA TYR A 137 -7.29 -15.57 14.15
C TYR A 137 -6.31 -14.60 13.46
N THR A 138 -6.23 -14.65 12.13
CA THR A 138 -5.23 -13.88 11.37
C THR A 138 -5.73 -12.50 10.94
N ASP A 139 -6.72 -12.44 10.06
CA ASP A 139 -7.17 -11.18 9.46
C ASP A 139 -8.05 -10.34 10.40
N VAL A 140 -8.53 -10.92 11.52
CA VAL A 140 -9.27 -10.18 12.55
C VAL A 140 -8.38 -9.94 13.76
N LEU A 141 -7.98 -10.97 14.51
CA LEU A 141 -7.26 -10.77 15.77
C LEU A 141 -5.81 -10.29 15.57
N LEU A 142 -4.99 -11.00 14.80
CA LEU A 142 -3.60 -10.60 14.58
C LEU A 142 -3.51 -9.23 13.90
N ARG A 143 -4.25 -9.00 12.81
CA ARG A 143 -4.19 -7.74 12.06
C ARG A 143 -4.48 -6.50 12.92
N PHE A 144 -5.53 -6.55 13.75
CA PHE A 144 -5.87 -5.39 14.57
C PHE A 144 -4.86 -5.20 15.70
N SER A 145 -4.41 -6.28 16.33
CA SER A 145 -3.45 -6.21 17.43
C SER A 145 -2.08 -5.75 16.95
N SER A 146 -1.61 -6.24 15.79
CA SER A 146 -0.33 -5.82 15.22
C SER A 146 -0.34 -4.35 14.83
N ARG A 147 -1.45 -3.84 14.29
CA ARG A 147 -1.59 -2.41 13.98
C ARG A 147 -1.54 -1.54 15.24
N ILE A 148 -2.14 -1.96 16.36
CA ILE A 148 -2.02 -1.24 17.63
C ILE A 148 -0.56 -1.30 18.13
N ASP A 149 0.07 -2.47 18.03
CA ASP A 149 1.46 -2.69 18.44
C ASP A 149 2.47 -1.85 17.64
N GLU A 150 2.24 -1.65 16.33
CA GLU A 150 3.03 -0.76 15.45
C GLU A 150 3.10 0.70 15.97
N PHE A 151 2.14 1.13 16.80
CA PHE A 151 2.12 2.46 17.41
C PHE A 151 2.72 2.49 18.83
N GLY A 152 3.36 1.40 19.27
CA GLY A 152 3.91 1.24 20.61
C GLY A 152 2.84 1.13 21.69
N LEU A 153 1.69 0.54 21.34
CA LEU A 153 0.53 0.43 22.21
C LEU A 153 0.08 -1.03 22.38
N THR A 154 -0.71 -1.29 23.40
CA THR A 154 -1.42 -2.54 23.62
C THR A 154 -2.93 -2.27 23.65
N GLY A 155 -3.70 -3.13 22.99
CA GLY A 155 -5.17 -3.01 22.94
C GLY A 155 -5.88 -3.62 24.16
N PRO A 156 -7.17 -3.33 24.38
CA PRO A 156 -7.92 -3.93 25.47
C PRO A 156 -8.00 -5.46 25.39
N CYS A 157 -8.08 -6.12 26.55
CA CYS A 157 -8.15 -7.59 26.66
C CYS A 157 -7.00 -8.33 25.95
N ASN A 158 -5.82 -7.71 25.85
CA ASN A 158 -4.66 -8.25 25.12
C ASN A 158 -4.24 -9.64 25.60
N ASP A 159 -4.14 -9.87 26.91
CA ASP A 159 -3.72 -11.18 27.44
C ASP A 159 -4.66 -12.32 27.03
N LYS A 160 -5.97 -12.04 27.01
CA LYS A 160 -6.99 -12.99 26.54
C LYS A 160 -6.78 -13.28 25.05
N LEU A 161 -6.54 -12.25 24.24
CA LEU A 161 -6.26 -12.38 22.80
C LEU A 161 -4.98 -13.19 22.53
N ILE A 162 -3.88 -12.85 23.18
CA ILE A 162 -2.59 -13.55 23.01
C ILE A 162 -2.70 -15.00 23.48
N SER A 163 -3.32 -15.27 24.62
CA SER A 163 -3.56 -16.64 25.12
C SER A 163 -4.41 -17.48 24.16
N THR A 164 -5.42 -16.86 23.53
CA THR A 164 -6.26 -17.51 22.53
C THR A 164 -5.46 -17.84 21.26
N LEU A 165 -4.70 -16.87 20.75
CA LEU A 165 -3.89 -17.05 19.54
C LEU A 165 -2.79 -18.10 19.72
N LYS A 166 -2.15 -18.18 20.89
CA LYS A 166 -1.15 -19.22 21.19
C LYS A 166 -1.72 -20.64 21.17
N LYS A 167 -3.02 -20.80 21.44
CA LYS A 167 -3.73 -22.08 21.37
C LYS A 167 -4.19 -22.41 19.95
N ALA A 168 -4.26 -21.41 19.07
CA ALA A 168 -4.64 -21.62 17.68
C ALA A 168 -3.49 -22.31 16.92
N ASN A 169 -3.83 -23.37 16.17
CA ASN A 169 -2.87 -24.03 15.30
C ASN A 169 -2.70 -23.25 13.98
N LEU A 170 -1.97 -22.13 14.04
CA LEU A 170 -1.78 -21.25 12.88
C LEU A 170 -0.90 -21.90 11.81
N GLU A 171 0.09 -22.70 12.20
CA GLU A 171 1.11 -23.24 11.30
C GLU A 171 0.48 -24.03 10.15
N GLN A 172 -0.53 -24.86 10.41
CA GLN A 172 -1.20 -25.66 9.38
C GLN A 172 -1.80 -24.79 8.26
N GLY A 173 -2.45 -23.68 8.61
CA GLY A 173 -3.02 -22.77 7.62
C GLY A 173 -1.97 -21.88 6.94
N LEU A 174 -0.88 -21.54 7.65
CA LEU A 174 0.22 -20.74 7.12
C LEU A 174 1.03 -21.51 6.06
N THR A 175 1.29 -22.79 6.28
CA THR A 175 2.12 -23.63 5.40
C THR A 175 1.32 -24.41 4.35
N ASP A 176 -0.02 -24.34 4.37
CA ASP A 176 -0.85 -25.03 3.38
C ASP A 176 -0.64 -24.50 1.95
N LYS A 177 -0.48 -25.44 1.01
CA LYS A 177 -0.25 -25.16 -0.41
C LYS A 177 -1.38 -24.39 -1.09
N ALA A 178 -2.64 -24.65 -0.75
CA ALA A 178 -3.78 -23.94 -1.33
C ALA A 178 -3.91 -22.53 -0.74
N MET A 179 -3.57 -22.37 0.53
CA MET A 179 -3.49 -21.09 1.21
C MET A 179 -2.40 -20.21 0.59
N ILE A 180 -1.17 -20.70 0.45
CA ILE A 180 -0.06 -19.95 -0.16
C ILE A 180 -0.41 -19.50 -1.59
N LYS A 181 -1.00 -20.38 -2.40
CA LYS A 181 -1.45 -20.04 -3.76
C LYS A 181 -2.57 -18.99 -3.83
N SER A 182 -3.23 -18.69 -2.72
CA SER A 182 -4.40 -17.79 -2.64
C SER A 182 -4.14 -16.50 -1.85
N TRP A 183 -3.13 -16.51 -0.97
CA TRP A 183 -2.93 -15.52 0.10
C TRP A 183 -1.46 -15.21 0.39
N ALA A 184 -0.51 -15.48 -0.51
CA ALA A 184 0.93 -15.37 -0.25
C ALA A 184 1.36 -14.15 0.58
N ALA A 185 1.10 -12.92 0.11
CA ALA A 185 1.40 -11.70 0.86
C ALA A 185 0.76 -11.64 2.25
N GLN A 186 -0.52 -12.02 2.36
CA GLN A 186 -1.21 -12.00 3.64
C GLN A 186 -0.59 -12.99 4.63
N LEU A 187 -0.22 -14.19 4.19
CA LEU A 187 0.31 -15.22 5.09
C LEU A 187 1.65 -14.82 5.68
N ILE A 188 2.57 -14.26 4.89
CA ILE A 188 3.85 -13.78 5.44
C ILE A 188 3.65 -12.59 6.38
N ASN A 189 2.69 -11.70 6.12
CA ASN A 189 2.31 -10.67 7.10
C ASN A 189 1.86 -11.30 8.42
N TYR A 190 1.03 -12.34 8.36
CA TYR A 190 0.55 -13.05 9.55
C TYR A 190 1.68 -13.73 10.32
N VAL A 191 2.68 -14.29 9.62
CA VAL A 191 3.88 -14.86 10.24
C VAL A 191 4.63 -13.81 11.05
N TYR A 192 4.90 -12.65 10.47
CA TYR A 192 5.60 -11.57 11.16
C TYR A 192 4.77 -10.96 12.29
N TRP A 193 3.47 -10.77 12.11
CA TRP A 193 2.59 -10.30 13.19
C TRP A 193 2.51 -11.30 14.34
N ALA A 194 2.46 -12.60 14.06
CA ALA A 194 2.50 -13.62 15.10
C ALA A 194 3.81 -13.58 15.89
N LYS A 195 4.94 -13.34 15.22
CA LYS A 195 6.25 -13.17 15.85
C LYS A 195 6.32 -11.87 16.69
N GLN A 196 5.92 -10.74 16.10
CA GLN A 196 5.87 -9.41 16.71
C GLN A 196 5.06 -9.43 18.03
N LEU A 197 3.90 -10.08 18.02
CA LEU A 197 3.01 -10.19 19.18
C LEU A 197 3.39 -11.32 20.15
N GLY A 198 4.46 -12.07 19.88
CA GLY A 198 4.89 -13.19 20.71
C GLY A 198 3.92 -14.38 20.73
N VAL A 199 3.09 -14.54 19.69
CA VAL A 199 2.15 -15.66 19.51
C VAL A 199 2.89 -16.92 19.04
N GLY A 200 3.85 -16.77 18.12
CA GLY A 200 4.67 -17.86 17.60
C GLY A 200 5.61 -17.40 16.49
N ASP A 201 6.73 -18.09 16.32
CA ASP A 201 7.66 -17.85 15.21
C ASP A 201 7.51 -18.95 14.16
N TYR A 202 6.88 -18.60 13.04
CA TYR A 202 6.60 -19.50 11.91
C TYR A 202 7.45 -19.16 10.67
N LEU A 203 8.46 -18.29 10.80
CA LEU A 203 9.16 -17.74 9.65
C LEU A 203 9.88 -18.81 8.83
N SER A 204 10.60 -19.71 9.50
CA SER A 204 11.35 -20.78 8.86
C SER A 204 10.42 -21.77 8.14
N SER A 205 9.37 -22.25 8.80
CA SER A 205 8.44 -23.21 8.21
C SER A 205 7.62 -22.61 7.07
N TYR A 206 7.19 -21.35 7.22
CA TYR A 206 6.52 -20.63 6.13
C TYR A 206 7.44 -20.39 4.93
N LYS A 207 8.69 -19.96 5.15
CA LYS A 207 9.67 -19.75 4.05
C LYS A 207 9.89 -21.03 3.26
N GLN A 208 10.07 -22.15 3.94
CA GLN A 208 10.21 -23.45 3.30
C GLN A 208 8.97 -23.78 2.46
N ALA A 209 7.77 -23.72 3.05
CA ALA A 209 6.52 -24.01 2.35
C ALA A 209 6.29 -23.08 1.15
N PHE A 210 6.63 -21.79 1.27
CA PHE A 210 6.52 -20.82 0.19
C PHE A 210 7.42 -21.19 -1.00
N ILE A 211 8.68 -21.54 -0.75
CA ILE A 211 9.64 -21.97 -1.78
C ILE A 211 9.17 -23.27 -2.45
N GLU A 212 8.66 -24.24 -1.67
CA GLU A 212 8.12 -25.50 -2.22
C GLU A 212 6.87 -25.29 -3.10
N VAL A 213 6.05 -24.28 -2.79
CA VAL A 213 4.88 -23.93 -3.60
C VAL A 213 5.26 -23.17 -4.86
N TYR A 214 6.31 -22.36 -4.80
CA TYR A 214 6.79 -21.49 -5.88
C TYR A 214 8.28 -21.68 -6.21
N PRO A 215 8.71 -22.91 -6.57
CA PRO A 215 10.08 -23.16 -6.96
C PRO A 215 10.42 -22.42 -8.27
N ASN A 216 11.57 -21.75 -8.31
CA ASN A 216 11.96 -20.83 -9.39
C ASN A 216 12.02 -21.55 -10.76
N GLU A 217 12.48 -22.79 -10.79
CA GLU A 217 12.58 -23.62 -11.99
C GLU A 217 11.22 -23.87 -12.66
N ASN A 218 10.10 -23.69 -11.94
CA ASN A 218 8.75 -23.87 -12.46
C ASN A 218 8.07 -22.55 -12.85
N ASP A 219 8.76 -21.41 -12.82
CA ASP A 219 8.14 -20.11 -13.10
C ASP A 219 7.59 -19.98 -14.52
N HIS A 220 8.16 -20.70 -15.49
CA HIS A 220 7.68 -20.77 -16.87
C HIS A 220 6.28 -21.42 -16.97
N LYS A 221 5.86 -22.19 -15.96
CA LYS A 221 4.53 -22.82 -15.88
C LYS A 221 3.50 -21.94 -15.17
N LEU A 222 3.93 -20.85 -14.53
CA LEU A 222 3.03 -19.97 -13.78
C LEU A 222 2.21 -19.09 -14.73
N SER A 223 0.90 -19.10 -14.56
CA SER A 223 0.04 -18.05 -15.13
C SER A 223 0.43 -16.68 -14.55
N LYS A 224 0.09 -15.58 -15.25
CA LYS A 224 0.32 -14.21 -14.75
C LYS A 224 -0.21 -14.01 -13.33
N LYS A 225 -1.38 -14.56 -13.01
CA LYS A 225 -1.98 -14.46 -11.67
C LYS A 225 -1.15 -15.17 -10.60
N GLN A 226 -0.61 -16.36 -10.90
CA GLN A 226 0.24 -17.10 -9.96
C GLN A 226 1.60 -16.43 -9.81
N PHE A 227 2.18 -15.95 -10.90
CA PHE A 227 3.43 -15.20 -10.88
C PHE A 227 3.30 -13.93 -10.03
N ARG A 228 2.24 -13.12 -10.24
CA ARG A 228 1.91 -11.97 -9.38
C ARG A 228 1.76 -12.34 -7.91
N ASN A 229 1.06 -13.43 -7.60
CA ASN A 229 0.91 -13.88 -6.21
C ASN A 229 2.25 -14.28 -5.57
N LYS A 230 3.15 -14.90 -6.34
CA LYS A 230 4.53 -15.18 -5.90
C LYS A 230 5.29 -13.89 -5.59
N LEU A 231 5.27 -12.92 -6.52
CA LEU A 231 5.95 -11.63 -6.34
C LEU A 231 5.43 -10.89 -5.10
N TYR A 232 4.11 -10.78 -4.92
CA TYR A 232 3.51 -10.22 -3.71
C TYR A 232 3.97 -10.94 -2.43
N GLY A 233 4.10 -12.27 -2.46
CA GLY A 233 4.64 -13.00 -1.31
C GLY A 233 6.07 -12.57 -1.00
N MET A 234 6.92 -12.50 -2.03
CA MET A 234 8.33 -12.12 -1.93
C MET A 234 8.53 -10.67 -1.44
N THR A 235 7.80 -9.69 -1.97
CA THR A 235 7.88 -8.29 -1.51
C THR A 235 7.46 -8.18 -0.04
N HIS A 236 6.43 -8.91 0.38
CA HIS A 236 5.95 -8.89 1.74
C HIS A 236 6.86 -9.62 2.76
N PHE A 237 7.76 -10.50 2.34
CA PHE A 237 8.84 -10.97 3.24
C PHE A 237 9.70 -9.79 3.71
N ILE A 238 10.05 -8.88 2.80
CA ILE A 238 10.90 -7.72 3.08
C ILE A 238 10.10 -6.64 3.82
N PHE A 239 8.87 -6.35 3.38
CA PHE A 239 8.06 -5.31 4.01
C PHE A 239 7.71 -5.65 5.46
N ALA A 240 7.29 -6.89 5.72
CA ALA A 240 6.95 -7.29 7.08
C ALA A 240 8.20 -7.40 7.95
N ALA A 241 9.37 -7.78 7.40
CA ALA A 241 10.64 -7.73 8.10
C ALA A 241 11.09 -6.32 8.47
N SER A 242 10.77 -5.31 7.65
CA SER A 242 11.03 -3.90 7.93
C SER A 242 10.04 -3.26 8.93
N GLU A 243 9.16 -4.07 9.52
CA GLU A 243 7.99 -3.64 10.29
C GLU A 243 7.16 -2.58 9.55
N TYR A 244 6.99 -2.79 8.25
CA TYR A 244 6.37 -1.88 7.30
C TYR A 244 7.05 -0.50 7.26
N TYR A 245 8.30 -0.48 6.82
CA TYR A 245 9.10 0.73 6.54
C TYR A 245 9.53 1.51 7.79
N GLN A 246 9.64 0.84 8.94
CA GLN A 246 10.18 1.46 10.15
C GLN A 246 11.71 1.39 10.22
N HIS A 247 12.32 0.42 9.53
CA HIS A 247 13.76 0.26 9.46
C HIS A 247 14.19 -0.45 8.17
N GLN A 248 15.49 -0.39 7.86
CA GLN A 248 16.08 -1.16 6.77
C GLN A 248 16.15 -2.66 7.13
N VAL A 249 16.30 -3.51 6.11
CA VAL A 249 16.51 -4.96 6.24
C VAL A 249 17.93 -5.34 5.85
N ASP A 250 18.44 -6.46 6.37
CA ASP A 250 19.73 -7.00 5.91
C ASP A 250 19.58 -7.59 4.49
N ALA A 251 20.28 -6.99 3.53
CA ALA A 251 20.32 -7.47 2.15
C ALA A 251 20.74 -8.95 2.03
N LYS A 252 21.61 -9.44 2.93
CA LYS A 252 22.07 -10.84 2.90
C LYS A 252 20.97 -11.82 3.27
N GLU A 253 20.09 -11.46 4.21
CA GLU A 253 18.95 -12.29 4.60
C GLU A 253 17.96 -12.47 3.45
N PHE A 254 17.76 -11.41 2.67
CA PHE A 254 16.81 -11.35 1.56
C PHE A 254 17.44 -11.52 0.18
N ASP A 255 18.73 -11.89 0.10
CA ASP A 255 19.49 -12.07 -1.14
C ASP A 255 18.77 -13.00 -2.15
N TRP A 256 18.13 -14.07 -1.65
CA TRP A 256 17.37 -15.00 -2.48
C TRP A 256 16.15 -14.36 -3.18
N ILE A 257 15.57 -13.31 -2.59
CA ILE A 257 14.49 -12.50 -3.19
C ILE A 257 15.06 -11.44 -4.11
N LEU A 258 16.06 -10.70 -3.64
CA LEU A 258 16.65 -9.58 -4.38
C LEU A 258 17.27 -10.07 -5.69
N LYS A 259 18.09 -11.13 -5.66
CA LYS A 259 18.62 -11.77 -6.89
C LYS A 259 17.53 -12.31 -7.78
N TYR A 260 16.45 -12.84 -7.20
CA TYR A 260 15.33 -13.30 -7.99
C TYR A 260 14.67 -12.14 -8.75
N PHE A 261 14.47 -10.98 -8.11
CA PHE A 261 13.95 -9.78 -8.76
C PHE A 261 14.88 -9.28 -9.86
N GLU A 262 16.19 -9.19 -9.61
CA GLU A 262 17.19 -8.79 -10.62
C GLU A 262 17.13 -9.70 -11.85
N ASN A 263 17.20 -11.02 -11.64
CA ASN A 263 17.24 -12.00 -12.71
C ASN A 263 15.94 -12.08 -13.52
N ASN A 264 14.82 -11.58 -12.99
CA ASN A 264 13.50 -11.66 -13.61
C ASN A 264 12.89 -10.30 -13.93
N ILE A 265 13.66 -9.20 -13.83
CA ILE A 265 13.12 -7.84 -13.89
C ILE A 265 12.33 -7.57 -15.17
N GLU A 266 12.78 -8.07 -16.32
CA GLU A 266 12.07 -7.91 -17.60
C GLU A 266 10.66 -8.53 -17.57
N ARG A 267 10.52 -9.73 -17.02
CA ARG A 267 9.22 -10.39 -16.88
C ARG A 267 8.37 -9.70 -15.83
N ILE A 268 8.98 -9.23 -14.74
CA ILE A 268 8.28 -8.49 -13.68
C ILE A 268 7.63 -7.24 -14.28
N LEU A 269 8.38 -6.39 -14.98
CA LEU A 269 7.85 -5.18 -15.61
C LEU A 269 6.74 -5.47 -16.63
N LYS A 270 6.86 -6.58 -17.36
CA LYS A 270 5.87 -6.98 -18.37
C LYS A 270 4.58 -7.53 -17.80
N ASP A 271 4.67 -8.37 -16.77
CA ASP A 271 3.56 -9.20 -16.32
C ASP A 271 2.98 -8.80 -14.97
N ALA A 272 3.67 -8.02 -14.14
CA ALA A 272 3.17 -7.57 -12.84
C ALA A 272 2.17 -6.41 -12.99
N THR A 273 1.62 -5.96 -11.87
CA THR A 273 0.82 -4.72 -11.77
C THR A 273 1.68 -3.61 -11.19
N ASP A 274 1.31 -2.36 -11.40
CA ASP A 274 2.16 -1.21 -11.03
C ASP A 274 2.44 -1.16 -9.52
N ASP A 275 1.51 -1.60 -8.67
CA ASP A 275 1.77 -1.75 -7.24
C ASP A 275 2.87 -2.77 -6.96
N ILE A 276 2.81 -3.99 -7.51
CA ILE A 276 3.89 -4.99 -7.37
C ILE A 276 5.22 -4.45 -7.89
N ILE A 277 5.21 -3.74 -9.02
CA ILE A 277 6.43 -3.16 -9.61
C ILE A 277 7.04 -2.13 -8.65
N ALA A 278 6.21 -1.26 -8.06
CA ALA A 278 6.67 -0.35 -7.03
C ALA A 278 7.19 -1.07 -5.79
N GLU A 279 6.53 -2.15 -5.36
CA GLU A 279 6.98 -2.94 -4.22
C GLU A 279 8.35 -3.61 -4.45
N VAL A 280 8.60 -4.07 -5.69
CA VAL A 280 9.89 -4.63 -6.08
C VAL A 280 10.98 -3.57 -5.95
N GLY A 281 10.78 -2.36 -6.47
CA GLY A 281 11.75 -1.27 -6.32
C GLY A 281 11.99 -0.87 -4.86
N ILE A 282 10.91 -0.72 -4.07
CA ILE A 282 10.98 -0.42 -2.63
C ILE A 282 11.75 -1.51 -1.86
N SER A 283 11.66 -2.77 -2.28
CA SER A 283 12.41 -3.86 -1.66
C SER A 283 13.93 -3.64 -1.71
N PHE A 284 14.44 -3.04 -2.79
CA PHE A 284 15.87 -2.67 -2.88
C PHE A 284 16.21 -1.47 -2.00
N HIS A 285 15.34 -0.46 -1.96
CA HIS A 285 15.52 0.66 -1.06
C HIS A 285 15.60 0.24 0.41
N LEU A 286 14.70 -0.65 0.84
CA LEU A 286 14.70 -1.21 2.19
C LEU A 286 15.96 -2.01 2.51
N ALA A 287 16.56 -2.67 1.50
CA ALA A 287 17.80 -3.42 1.65
C ALA A 287 19.07 -2.54 1.56
N GLY A 288 18.93 -1.21 1.48
CA GLY A 288 20.06 -0.29 1.33
C GLY A 288 20.71 -0.32 -0.07
N LEU A 289 19.98 -0.79 -1.08
CA LEU A 289 20.45 -0.96 -2.46
C LEU A 289 19.76 0.02 -3.42
N SER A 290 19.57 1.28 -3.00
CA SER A 290 18.87 2.31 -3.76
C SER A 290 19.46 2.59 -5.15
N ASP A 291 20.78 2.39 -5.32
CA ASP A 291 21.48 2.60 -6.60
C ASP A 291 21.40 1.39 -7.55
N ASN A 292 20.69 0.32 -7.15
CA ASN A 292 20.52 -0.87 -7.99
C ASN A 292 19.70 -0.54 -9.25
N LYS A 293 20.09 -1.11 -10.41
CA LYS A 293 19.40 -0.90 -11.69
C LYS A 293 17.90 -1.22 -11.61
N VAL A 294 17.47 -2.20 -10.81
CA VAL A 294 16.05 -2.52 -10.61
C VAL A 294 15.26 -1.29 -10.14
N VAL A 295 15.81 -0.48 -9.24
CA VAL A 295 15.16 0.74 -8.75
C VAL A 295 14.84 1.67 -9.91
N SER A 296 15.85 2.05 -10.72
CA SER A 296 15.64 2.92 -11.88
C SER A 296 14.64 2.35 -12.90
N LEU A 297 14.66 1.03 -13.13
CA LEU A 297 13.74 0.38 -14.07
C LEU A 297 12.29 0.43 -13.57
N THR A 298 12.08 0.20 -12.26
CA THR A 298 10.76 0.30 -11.64
C THR A 298 10.27 1.76 -11.57
N GLN A 299 11.12 2.72 -11.25
CA GLN A 299 10.79 4.15 -11.25
C GLN A 299 10.32 4.61 -12.63
N ASN A 300 11.08 4.29 -13.68
CA ASN A 300 10.71 4.62 -15.06
C ASN A 300 9.36 4.01 -15.46
N HIS A 301 9.09 2.77 -15.06
CA HIS A 301 7.78 2.14 -15.30
C HIS A 301 6.65 2.91 -14.62
N ILE A 302 6.83 3.28 -13.35
CA ILE A 302 5.83 3.99 -12.56
C ILE A 302 5.54 5.38 -13.12
N ILE A 303 6.57 6.10 -13.56
CA ILE A 303 6.43 7.42 -14.21
C ILE A 303 5.61 7.30 -15.50
N ASN A 304 5.88 6.27 -16.31
CA ASN A 304 5.13 6.03 -17.54
C ASN A 304 3.67 5.60 -17.30
N ALA A 305 3.36 5.07 -16.10
CA ALA A 305 2.01 4.66 -15.72
C ALA A 305 1.17 5.80 -15.11
N TYR A 306 1.80 6.95 -14.81
CA TYR A 306 1.13 8.10 -14.24
C TYR A 306 0.20 8.78 -15.27
N ASP A 307 -1.03 9.05 -14.87
CA ASP A 307 -1.97 9.85 -15.65
C ASP A 307 -1.91 11.31 -15.18
N PRO A 308 -1.40 12.26 -15.99
CA PRO A 308 -1.29 13.66 -15.59
C PRO A 308 -2.63 14.37 -15.39
N LYS A 309 -3.70 13.88 -16.02
CA LYS A 309 -5.03 14.48 -15.92
C LYS A 309 -5.69 14.08 -14.62
N GLU A 310 -5.61 12.79 -14.26
CA GLU A 310 -6.17 12.29 -13.01
C GLU A 310 -5.18 12.50 -11.83
N GLN A 311 -3.95 12.94 -12.11
CA GLN A 311 -2.85 13.09 -11.16
C GLN A 311 -2.65 11.84 -10.30
N PHE A 312 -2.67 10.68 -10.97
CA PHE A 312 -2.79 9.39 -10.31
C PHE A 312 -2.40 8.26 -11.26
N ILE A 313 -1.93 7.14 -10.71
CA ILE A 313 -1.78 5.89 -11.46
C ILE A 313 -3.10 5.14 -11.37
N LEU A 314 -3.70 4.84 -12.52
CA LEU A 314 -5.01 4.18 -12.62
C LEU A 314 -4.92 2.67 -12.36
N SER A 315 -6.06 2.03 -12.10
CA SER A 315 -6.08 0.56 -12.02
C SER A 315 -5.73 -0.08 -13.38
N PRO A 316 -5.38 -1.37 -13.44
CA PRO A 316 -5.17 -2.06 -14.71
C PRO A 316 -6.37 -2.04 -15.67
N MET A 317 -7.57 -1.67 -15.19
CA MET A 317 -8.77 -1.49 -16.00
C MET A 317 -9.13 0.00 -16.21
N GLY A 318 -8.25 0.93 -15.85
CA GLY A 318 -8.45 2.38 -16.02
C GLY A 318 -9.31 3.06 -14.96
N ASN A 319 -9.77 2.36 -13.93
CA ASN A 319 -10.57 2.98 -12.84
C ASN A 319 -9.75 4.03 -12.04
N PRO A 320 -10.23 5.29 -11.93
CA PRO A 320 -9.61 6.36 -11.14
C PRO A 320 -10.03 6.37 -9.65
N ASP A 321 -10.78 5.37 -9.17
CA ASP A 321 -11.20 5.30 -7.77
C ASP A 321 -10.00 5.40 -6.80
N MET A 322 -9.98 6.50 -6.04
CA MET A 322 -8.87 6.86 -5.17
C MET A 322 -8.73 5.93 -3.97
N ALA A 323 -9.85 5.52 -3.36
CA ALA A 323 -9.82 4.62 -2.20
C ALA A 323 -9.26 3.24 -2.56
N MET A 324 -9.60 2.73 -3.75
CA MET A 324 -9.04 1.50 -4.30
C MET A 324 -7.59 1.67 -4.80
N GLY A 325 -7.21 2.88 -5.21
CA GLY A 325 -5.90 3.19 -5.77
C GLY A 325 -4.85 3.69 -4.78
N GLU A 326 -5.22 4.04 -3.54
CA GLU A 326 -4.31 4.60 -2.52
C GLU A 326 -3.04 3.76 -2.40
N HIS A 327 -3.17 2.45 -2.22
CA HIS A 327 -2.03 1.59 -1.98
C HIS A 327 -0.99 1.66 -3.11
N ARG A 328 -1.44 1.59 -4.37
CA ARG A 328 -0.57 1.69 -5.56
C ARG A 328 0.14 3.04 -5.59
N ASN A 329 -0.61 4.10 -5.33
CA ASN A 329 -0.12 5.46 -5.50
C ASN A 329 0.80 5.91 -4.36
N VAL A 330 0.53 5.48 -3.13
CA VAL A 330 1.47 5.72 -2.03
C VAL A 330 2.76 4.92 -2.22
N LEU A 331 2.70 3.67 -2.71
CA LEU A 331 3.92 2.94 -3.07
C LEU A 331 4.68 3.66 -4.20
N ALA A 332 3.99 4.21 -5.20
CA ALA A 332 4.64 5.00 -6.23
C ALA A 332 5.35 6.24 -5.65
N MET A 333 4.69 7.00 -4.77
CA MET A 333 5.33 8.12 -4.06
C MET A 333 6.58 7.66 -3.30
N MET A 334 6.47 6.57 -2.54
CA MET A 334 7.58 6.01 -1.76
C MET A 334 8.77 5.60 -2.64
N LEU A 335 8.51 4.99 -3.79
CA LEU A 335 9.55 4.59 -4.75
C LEU A 335 10.25 5.80 -5.39
N LEU A 336 9.49 6.85 -5.70
CA LEU A 336 9.99 8.01 -6.46
C LEU A 336 10.75 8.99 -5.58
N ASP A 337 10.39 9.08 -4.29
CA ASP A 337 11.03 9.95 -3.30
C ASP A 337 11.34 9.16 -2.02
N TRP A 338 12.28 8.23 -2.13
CA TRP A 338 12.74 7.43 -0.99
C TRP A 338 13.65 8.27 -0.07
N PRO A 339 13.40 8.32 1.25
CA PRO A 339 14.15 9.18 2.15
C PRO A 339 15.52 8.60 2.48
N LYS A 340 16.39 9.46 2.98
CA LYS A 340 17.69 9.05 3.52
C LYS A 340 17.57 8.21 4.79
N GLU A 341 16.52 8.44 5.58
CA GLU A 341 16.26 7.79 6.86
C GLU A 341 14.77 7.43 6.97
N LEU A 342 14.50 6.26 7.54
CA LEU A 342 13.15 5.81 7.88
C LEU A 342 12.84 6.14 9.33
N HIS A 343 11.57 6.42 9.62
CA HIS A 343 11.14 6.84 10.94
C HIS A 343 10.23 5.78 11.57
N GLN A 344 10.53 5.38 12.80
CA GLN A 344 9.69 4.46 13.57
C GLN A 344 8.41 5.14 14.09
N GLY A 345 7.33 4.38 14.25
CA GLY A 345 6.04 4.87 14.72
C GLY A 345 5.03 5.18 13.59
N PRO A 346 4.14 6.18 13.77
CA PRO A 346 4.13 7.23 14.78
C PRO A 346 3.79 6.76 16.20
N TYR A 347 4.62 7.12 17.16
CA TYR A 347 4.35 6.88 18.57
C TYR A 347 3.48 7.99 19.14
N PHE A 348 2.16 7.84 19.01
CA PHE A 348 1.18 8.91 19.31
C PHE A 348 1.31 9.50 20.72
N HIS A 349 1.76 8.72 21.70
CA HIS A 349 1.97 9.17 23.08
C HIS A 349 3.15 10.15 23.23
N LYS A 350 4.07 10.18 22.25
CA LYS A 350 5.23 11.09 22.20
C LYS A 350 4.95 12.38 21.40
N ILE A 351 3.95 12.38 20.53
CA ILE A 351 3.66 13.49 19.61
C ILE A 351 2.68 14.50 20.24
N LYS A 352 3.04 15.79 20.22
CA LYS A 352 2.25 16.86 20.87
C LYS A 352 0.80 16.92 20.36
N ALA A 353 0.61 16.75 19.05
CA ALA A 353 -0.70 16.85 18.41
C ALA A 353 -1.63 15.69 18.80
N THR A 354 -1.12 14.48 19.03
CA THR A 354 -1.94 13.28 19.23
C THR A 354 -1.99 12.78 20.67
N LYS A 355 -0.99 13.09 21.51
CA LYS A 355 -0.85 12.47 22.85
C LYS A 355 -2.06 12.63 23.78
N LYS A 356 -2.83 13.71 23.64
CA LYS A 356 -4.04 13.96 24.46
C LYS A 356 -5.28 13.23 23.92
N TYR A 357 -5.20 12.68 22.72
CA TYR A 357 -6.30 12.08 21.96
C TYR A 357 -6.11 10.58 21.74
N LEU A 358 -5.32 9.91 22.58
CA LEU A 358 -5.26 8.44 22.56
C LEU A 358 -6.63 7.85 22.92
N PRO A 359 -7.06 6.75 22.27
CA PRO A 359 -8.21 5.99 22.72
C PRO A 359 -8.06 5.59 24.19
N LYS A 360 -9.15 5.63 24.96
CA LYS A 360 -9.08 5.42 26.43
C LYS A 360 -8.78 3.98 26.83
N LEU A 361 -8.95 3.02 25.93
CA LEU A 361 -8.80 1.59 26.19
C LEU A 361 -7.44 1.03 25.76
N VAL A 362 -6.56 1.85 25.16
CA VAL A 362 -5.20 1.43 24.83
C VAL A 362 -4.24 1.76 25.97
N GLU A 363 -3.18 0.96 26.09
CA GLU A 363 -2.10 1.16 27.03
C GLU A 363 -0.78 1.37 26.29
N ILE A 364 0.14 2.13 26.86
CA ILE A 364 1.49 2.28 26.32
C ILE A 364 2.25 0.98 26.61
N LYS A 365 2.84 0.38 25.58
CA LYS A 365 3.67 -0.83 25.73
C LYS A 365 4.89 -0.48 26.59
N GLN A 366 5.08 -1.23 27.67
CA GLN A 366 6.20 -1.04 28.62
C GLN A 366 7.53 -1.49 28.03
#